data_AF-A0A509BH74-F1
#
_entry.id   AF-A0A509BH74-F1
#
_cell.length_a   1.000
_cell.length_b   1.000
_cell.length_c   1.000
_cell.angle_alpha   90.00
_cell.angle_beta   90.00
_cell.angle_gamma   90.00
#
_symmetry.space_group_name_H-M   'P 1'
#
loop_
_entity.id
_entity.type
_entity.pdbx_description
1 polymer ?
#
loop_
_entity_poly.entity_id
_entity_poly.type
_entity_poly.pdbx_seq_one_letter_code
_entity_poly.pdbx_strand_id
1 'polypeptide(L)'
;MWLLSVSQVGLAAVSQVVAVRIWPASSYTRVTVESNRLLKYKQFALSNPDRVVVDIEDVNLNSVLKGIGAQIRSDDPYIKSARVGQFDPKTVAYGL
;
A
#
# COMPACT_ATOMS: atom_id res chain seq x y z
N MET A 1 44.39 15.98 17.85
CA MET A 1 43.01 16.49 17.89
C MET A 1 42.20 15.73 16.84
N TRP A 2 41.40 14.73 17.24
CA TRP A 2 40.58 13.97 16.29
C TRP A 2 39.20 14.60 16.22
N LEU A 3 38.82 15.15 15.05
CA LEU A 3 37.45 15.58 14.79
C LEU A 3 36.61 14.34 14.42
N LEU A 4 35.62 14.04 15.25
CA LEU A 4 34.53 13.15 14.89
C LEU A 4 33.53 13.93 14.03
N SER A 5 33.56 13.73 12.72
CA SER A 5 32.46 14.14 11.85
C SER A 5 31.31 13.17 12.03
N VAL A 6 30.25 13.59 12.73
CA VAL A 6 28.95 12.91 12.67
C VAL A 6 28.32 13.34 11.35
N SER A 7 28.46 12.54 10.30
CA SER A 7 27.67 12.74 9.10
C SER A 7 26.20 12.50 9.45
N GLN A 8 25.32 13.43 9.08
CA GLN A 8 23.89 13.14 8.92
C GLN A 8 23.73 12.17 7.75
N VAL A 9 24.22 10.93 7.87
CA VAL A 9 23.55 9.82 7.18
C VAL A 9 22.25 9.59 7.96
N GLY A 10 21.38 10.60 7.91
CA GLY A 10 20.03 10.53 8.43
C GLY A 10 19.38 9.43 7.62
N LEU A 11 19.09 8.32 8.30
CA LEU A 11 18.22 7.27 7.80
C LEU A 11 16.99 7.96 7.21
N ALA A 12 16.93 8.08 5.89
CA ALA A 12 15.71 8.47 5.22
C ALA A 12 14.68 7.41 5.62
N ALA A 13 13.81 7.76 6.56
CA ALA A 13 12.85 6.82 7.12
C ALA A 13 12.00 6.28 5.96
N VAL A 14 12.08 4.98 5.72
CA VAL A 14 11.32 4.32 4.65
C VAL A 14 9.83 4.62 4.86
N SER A 15 9.09 4.86 3.77
CA SER A 15 7.66 5.10 3.89
C SER A 15 6.99 3.82 4.38
N GLN A 16 6.17 3.92 5.40
CA GLN A 16 5.50 2.78 6.02
C GLN A 16 4.01 3.02 6.05
N VAL A 17 3.27 2.01 5.57
CA VAL A 17 1.82 1.97 5.74
C VAL A 17 1.50 1.52 7.16
N VAL A 18 0.76 2.35 7.89
CA VAL A 18 0.41 2.13 9.29
C VAL A 18 -1.00 1.58 9.46
N ALA A 19 -1.90 1.87 8.51
CA ALA A 19 -3.25 1.34 8.51
C ALA A 19 -3.80 1.22 7.08
N VAL A 20 -4.69 0.25 6.88
CA VAL A 20 -5.56 0.17 5.71
C VAL A 20 -6.99 0.02 6.22
N ARG A 21 -7.92 0.75 5.60
CA ARG A 21 -9.35 0.73 5.95
C ARG A 21 -10.18 0.59 4.68
N ILE A 22 -11.25 -0.19 4.77
CA ILE A 22 -12.15 -0.47 3.65
C ILE A 22 -13.57 -0.17 4.08
N TRP A 23 -14.25 0.65 3.28
CA TRP A 23 -15.62 1.10 3.51
C TRP A 23 -16.48 0.71 2.29
N PRO A 24 -17.14 -0.46 2.34
CA PRO A 24 -18.08 -0.84 1.29
C PRO A 24 -19.37 -0.05 1.43
N ALA A 25 -19.86 0.48 0.31
CA ALA A 25 -21.18 1.06 0.19
C ALA A 25 -21.78 0.72 -1.18
N SER A 26 -23.11 0.84 -1.30
CA SER A 26 -23.82 0.52 -2.54
C SER A 26 -23.44 1.42 -3.73
N SER A 27 -22.95 2.63 -3.47
CA SER A 27 -22.56 3.60 -4.51
C SER A 27 -21.08 3.58 -4.87
N TYR A 28 -20.22 3.17 -3.94
CA TYR A 28 -18.77 3.03 -4.13
C TYR A 28 -18.16 2.28 -2.95
N THR A 29 -17.03 1.60 -3.18
CA THR A 29 -16.15 1.11 -2.11
C THR A 29 -14.97 2.06 -1.96
N ARG A 30 -14.66 2.50 -0.75
CA ARG A 30 -13.49 3.33 -0.45
C ARG A 30 -12.43 2.52 0.27
N VAL A 31 -11.23 2.52 -0.31
CA VAL A 31 -10.01 2.01 0.32
C VAL A 31 -9.16 3.20 0.74
N THR A 32 -8.77 3.25 2.01
CA THR A 32 -7.90 4.28 2.56
C THR A 32 -6.62 3.64 3.06
N VAL A 33 -5.49 4.13 2.56
CA VAL A 33 -4.15 3.73 2.97
C VAL A 33 -3.53 4.87 3.74
N GLU A 34 -3.16 4.63 4.99
CA GLU A 34 -2.57 5.61 5.89
C GLU A 34 -1.08 5.32 6.07
N SER A 35 -0.26 6.34 6.00
CA SER A 35 1.19 6.22 6.04
C SER A 35 1.84 7.29 6.90
N ASN A 36 3.04 6.99 7.40
CA ASN A 36 3.85 7.93 8.18
C ASN A 36 4.42 9.10 7.34
N ARG A 37 4.40 8.98 6.01
CA ARG A 37 4.92 9.94 5.04
C ARG A 37 4.04 9.97 3.80
N LEU A 38 4.14 11.02 2.99
CA LEU A 38 3.41 11.11 1.72
C LEU A 38 3.75 9.93 0.79
N LEU A 39 2.73 9.25 0.27
CA LEU A 39 2.88 8.14 -0.67
C LEU A 39 2.97 8.64 -2.10
N LYS A 40 3.94 8.11 -2.83
CA LYS A 40 3.95 8.14 -4.29
C LYS A 40 3.29 6.86 -4.78
N TYR A 41 2.35 6.98 -5.70
CA TYR A 41 1.62 5.83 -6.19
C TYR A 41 1.23 5.97 -7.65
N LYS A 42 0.97 4.83 -8.29
CA LYS A 42 0.37 4.73 -9.62
C LYS A 42 -0.85 3.86 -9.55
N GLN A 43 -1.90 4.23 -10.27
CA GLN A 43 -3.11 3.42 -10.38
C GLN A 43 -3.41 3.13 -11.84
N PHE A 44 -3.82 1.91 -12.14
CA PHE A 44 -4.22 1.49 -13.48
C PHE A 44 -5.17 0.31 -13.41
N ALA A 45 -5.93 0.10 -14.48
CA ALA A 45 -6.81 -1.04 -14.64
C ALA A 45 -6.16 -2.09 -15.54
N LEU A 46 -6.34 -3.36 -15.19
CA LEU A 46 -6.01 -4.48 -16.05
C LEU A 46 -7.29 -5.24 -16.36
N SER A 47 -7.41 -5.75 -17.57
CA SER A 47 -8.50 -6.63 -18.00
C SER A 47 -8.07 -8.10 -17.95
N ASN A 48 -9.05 -9.00 -17.98
CA ASN A 48 -8.85 -10.46 -17.99
C ASN A 48 -8.02 -11.03 -16.81
N PRO A 49 -8.58 -11.11 -15.59
CA PRO A 49 -9.84 -10.52 -15.15
C PRO A 49 -9.70 -9.02 -14.87
N ASP A 50 -10.84 -8.31 -14.88
CA ASP A 50 -10.89 -6.87 -14.53
C ASP A 50 -10.44 -6.67 -13.09
N ARG A 51 -9.41 -5.85 -12.92
CA ARG A 51 -8.82 -5.53 -11.61
C ARG A 51 -8.21 -4.15 -11.62
N VAL A 52 -8.26 -3.48 -10.47
CA VAL A 52 -7.56 -2.21 -10.26
C VAL A 52 -6.27 -2.51 -9.54
N VAL A 53 -5.15 -2.02 -10.08
CA VAL A 53 -3.83 -2.15 -9.46
C VAL A 53 -3.38 -0.80 -8.96
N VAL A 54 -2.88 -0.78 -7.72
CA VAL A 54 -2.24 0.39 -7.12
C VAL A 54 -0.83 0.01 -6.69
N ASP A 55 0.15 0.61 -7.33
CA ASP A 55 1.56 0.49 -6.97
C ASP A 55 1.94 1.64 -6.05
N ILE A 56 2.58 1.33 -4.93
CA ILE A 56 3.04 2.31 -3.94
C ILE A 56 4.55 2.23 -3.84
N GLU A 57 5.22 3.33 -4.18
CA GLU A 57 6.68 3.43 -4.21
C GLU A 57 7.25 3.74 -2.81
N ASP A 58 8.52 3.36 -2.61
CA ASP A 58 9.30 3.54 -1.38
C ASP A 58 8.62 2.95 -0.11
N VAL A 59 7.82 1.90 -0.29
CA VAL A 59 7.14 1.15 0.76
C VAL A 59 7.62 -0.31 0.76
N ASN A 60 7.83 -0.85 1.95
CA ASN A 60 8.07 -2.27 2.16
C ASN A 60 6.81 -2.97 2.62
N LEU A 61 6.58 -4.18 2.10
CA LEU A 61 5.47 -5.03 2.52
C LEU A 61 5.56 -5.35 4.01
N ASN A 62 4.49 -5.04 4.76
CA ASN A 62 4.41 -5.30 6.20
C ASN A 62 3.13 -6.06 6.57
N SER A 63 2.93 -6.33 7.87
CA SER A 63 1.78 -7.08 8.38
C SER A 63 0.44 -6.40 8.12
N VAL A 64 0.38 -5.07 8.22
CA VAL A 64 -0.83 -4.28 7.95
C VAL A 64 -1.31 -4.53 6.52
N LEU A 65 -0.38 -4.47 5.57
CA LEU A 65 -0.64 -4.63 4.15
C LEU A 65 -1.05 -6.05 3.80
N LYS A 66 -0.35 -7.05 4.36
CA LYS A 66 -0.71 -8.47 4.19
C LYS A 66 -2.13 -8.80 4.69
N GLY A 67 -2.64 -8.04 5.66
CA GLY A 67 -3.98 -8.21 6.22
C GLY A 67 -5.13 -7.69 5.35
N ILE A 68 -4.86 -6.95 4.27
CA ILE A 68 -5.90 -6.28 3.48
C ILE A 68 -6.96 -7.24 2.92
N GLY A 69 -6.55 -8.43 2.45
CA GLY A 69 -7.46 -9.41 1.86
C GLY A 69 -8.52 -9.90 2.86
N ALA A 70 -8.18 -9.96 4.15
CA ALA A 70 -9.11 -10.35 5.21
C ALA A 70 -10.09 -9.24 5.61
N GLN A 71 -9.84 -7.99 5.22
CA GLN A 71 -10.75 -6.87 5.47
C GLN A 71 -11.85 -6.74 4.41
N ILE A 72 -11.69 -7.43 3.27
CA ILE A 72 -12.71 -7.44 2.22
C ILE A 72 -13.90 -8.27 2.69
N ARG A 73 -15.07 -7.64 2.71
CA ARG A 73 -16.30 -8.32 3.08
C ARG A 73 -16.84 -9.08 1.88
N SER A 74 -17.48 -10.22 2.12
CA SER A 74 -18.10 -11.03 1.07
C SER A 74 -19.29 -10.34 0.39
N ASP A 75 -19.85 -9.30 1.02
CA ASP A 75 -20.97 -8.50 0.54
C ASP A 75 -20.53 -7.15 -0.09
N ASP A 76 -19.24 -6.95 -0.32
CA ASP A 76 -18.74 -5.77 -1.04
C ASP A 76 -19.18 -5.81 -2.51
N PRO A 77 -19.93 -4.80 -3.01
CA PRO A 77 -20.47 -4.83 -4.36
C PRO A 77 -19.43 -4.57 -5.46
N TYR A 78 -18.23 -4.08 -5.12
CA TYR A 78 -17.21 -3.68 -6.09
C TYR A 78 -15.90 -4.48 -5.98
N ILE A 79 -15.49 -4.86 -4.77
CA ILE A 79 -14.22 -5.56 -4.56
C ILE A 79 -14.47 -7.02 -4.18
N LYS A 80 -14.14 -7.93 -5.08
CA LYS A 80 -14.30 -9.37 -4.84
C LYS A 80 -13.21 -9.94 -3.93
N SER A 81 -11.98 -9.47 -4.09
CA SER A 81 -10.83 -9.91 -3.30
C SER A 81 -9.69 -8.92 -3.44
N ALA A 82 -8.96 -8.65 -2.37
CA ALA A 82 -7.74 -7.86 -2.42
C ALA A 82 -6.51 -8.76 -2.27
N ARG A 83 -5.49 -8.54 -3.10
CA ARG A 83 -4.17 -9.17 -3.00
C ARG A 83 -3.11 -8.10 -2.88
N VAL A 84 -2.07 -8.40 -2.09
CA VAL A 84 -0.89 -7.55 -1.99
C VAL A 84 0.37 -8.37 -2.25
N GLY A 85 1.36 -7.77 -2.90
CA GLY A 85 2.69 -8.34 -3.04
C GLY A 85 3.75 -7.26 -3.15
N GLN A 86 4.99 -7.60 -2.78
CA GLN A 86 6.14 -6.79 -3.11
C GLN A 86 6.41 -6.99 -4.60
N PHE A 87 6.18 -5.95 -5.41
CA PHE A 87 6.37 -6.00 -6.87
C PHE A 87 7.86 -5.91 -7.23
N ASP A 88 8.58 -5.00 -6.56
CA ASP A 88 10.03 -4.83 -6.65
C ASP A 88 10.59 -4.42 -5.26
N PRO A 89 11.92 -4.32 -5.05
CA PRO A 89 12.50 -4.01 -3.74
C PRO A 89 12.01 -2.72 -3.05
N LYS A 90 11.38 -1.81 -3.78
CA LYS A 90 10.86 -0.53 -3.26
C LYS A 90 9.36 -0.34 -3.49
N THR A 91 8.72 -1.17 -4.30
CA THR A 91 7.32 -1.00 -4.69
C THR A 91 6.46 -2.14 -4.18
N VAL A 92 5.37 -1.79 -3.49
CA VAL A 92 4.32 -2.74 -3.14
C VAL A 92 3.11 -2.52 -4.05
N ALA A 93 2.59 -3.59 -4.63
CA ALA A 93 1.41 -3.57 -5.49
C ALA A 93 0.21 -4.19 -4.77
N TYR A 94 -0.95 -3.55 -4.90
CA TYR A 94 -2.26 -4.08 -4.49
C TYR A 94 -3.12 -4.30 -5.72
N GLY A 95 -3.73 -5.47 -5.84
CA GLY A 95 -4.76 -5.76 -6.82
C GLY A 95 -6.11 -5.93 -6.14
N LEU A 96 -7.11 -5.18 -6.58
CA LEU A 96 -8.51 -5.22 -6.13
C LEU A 96 -9.41 -5.80 -7.24
#